data_AF-A0A948KII6-F1
#
_entry.id   AF-A0A948KII6-F1
#
_cell.length_a   1.000
_cell.length_b   1.000
_cell.length_c   1.000
_cell.angle_alpha   90.00
_cell.angle_beta   90.00
_cell.angle_gamma   90.00
#
_symmetry.space_group_name_H-M   'P 1'
#
loop_
_entity.id
_entity.type
_entity.pdbx_description
1 polymer ?
#
loop_
_entity_poly.entity_id
_entity_poly.type
_entity_poly.pdbx_seq_one_letter_code
_entity_poly.pdbx_strand_id
1 'polypeptide(L)'
;MQKACTPCGTDFEITQSDKAFYDQISVPSPRCCPDCRLMRRLNERNTLTLYKRKCDLTGVEVISPYHKEHQFPVYSPDAWWSDDWDPMYYGRDFDSSRPFFEQFAELLNVVPHQGQFVIGGTMQNSNYVNCAGYLKNCYLIAEADYNEDCYYGNRLFHNTTLVDCSNCYEDELCYECIDCLQCHSLKFSEYCQTCSDSLFLKNCIGCKNCIGCINQRQKQFMIFNKQLTKNEYNKRLDEMNLNTNEGIEKARKKADEFFLTQPQKPLQNEHNQNCTGNHLYDSKNSFMCFDCKDLEDCKYCARVFSVKTSMDYTAWGDKSELMYQCAC
;
A
#
# COMPACT_ATOMS: atom_id res chain seq x y z
N MET A 1 -31.92 6.43 -5.62
CA MET A 1 -32.45 5.88 -6.89
C MET A 1 -31.74 4.58 -7.22
N GLN A 2 -32.50 3.50 -7.37
CA GLN A 2 -31.96 2.16 -7.66
C GLN A 2 -31.64 1.99 -9.16
N LYS A 3 -30.52 1.36 -9.48
CA LYS A 3 -30.12 0.95 -10.84
C LYS A 3 -29.54 -0.47 -10.81
N ALA A 4 -29.81 -1.27 -11.82
CA ALA A 4 -29.07 -2.49 -12.09
C ALA A 4 -27.67 -2.18 -12.66
N CYS A 5 -26.66 -2.90 -12.19
CA CYS A 5 -25.28 -2.82 -12.67
C CYS A 5 -25.12 -3.50 -14.04
N THR A 6 -24.56 -2.82 -15.04
CA THR A 6 -24.46 -3.38 -16.41
C THR A 6 -23.57 -4.63 -16.51
N PRO A 7 -22.38 -4.72 -15.87
CA PRO A 7 -21.57 -5.95 -15.94
C PRO A 7 -22.07 -7.13 -15.09
N CYS A 8 -22.63 -6.89 -13.89
CA CYS A 8 -22.93 -7.98 -12.94
C CYS A 8 -24.40 -8.13 -12.55
N GLY A 9 -25.31 -7.31 -13.10
CA GLY A 9 -26.75 -7.35 -12.83
C GLY A 9 -27.18 -6.84 -11.45
N THR A 10 -26.30 -6.82 -10.46
CA THR A 10 -26.58 -6.40 -9.08
C THR A 10 -27.16 -4.98 -9.00
N ASP A 11 -28.25 -4.82 -8.26
CA ASP A 11 -28.80 -3.49 -7.96
C ASP A 11 -27.87 -2.69 -7.05
N PHE A 12 -27.74 -1.39 -7.34
CA PHE A 12 -27.06 -0.42 -6.50
C PHE A 12 -27.85 0.88 -6.43
N GLU A 13 -27.69 1.63 -5.33
CA GLU A 13 -28.29 2.96 -5.21
C GLU A 13 -27.33 4.06 -5.68
N ILE A 14 -27.89 5.05 -6.39
CA ILE A 14 -27.35 6.41 -6.51
C ILE A 14 -28.19 7.30 -5.57
N THR A 15 -27.58 7.76 -4.49
CA THR A 15 -28.21 8.64 -3.50
C THR A 15 -28.33 10.08 -4.00
N GLN A 16 -29.04 10.93 -3.26
CA GLN A 16 -29.16 12.36 -3.60
C GLN A 16 -27.83 13.11 -3.48
N SER A 17 -26.94 12.70 -2.56
CA SER A 17 -25.59 13.27 -2.46
C SER A 17 -24.69 12.78 -3.61
N ASP A 18 -24.81 11.52 -4.01
CA ASP A 18 -24.09 11.02 -5.19
C ASP A 18 -24.50 11.81 -6.44
N LYS A 19 -25.81 12.02 -6.64
CA LYS A 19 -26.32 12.86 -7.73
C LYS A 19 -25.79 14.29 -7.66
N ALA A 20 -25.77 14.92 -6.48
CA ALA A 20 -25.28 16.28 -6.34
C ALA A 20 -23.81 16.42 -6.78
N PHE A 21 -22.95 15.43 -6.47
CA PHE A 21 -21.58 15.38 -6.96
C PHE A 21 -21.52 15.19 -8.48
N TYR A 22 -22.31 14.27 -9.06
CA TYR A 22 -22.37 14.07 -10.52
C TYR A 22 -22.77 15.33 -11.27
N ASP A 23 -23.80 16.02 -10.78
CA ASP A 23 -24.29 17.28 -11.34
C ASP A 23 -23.22 18.39 -11.17
N GLN A 24 -22.51 18.44 -10.04
CA GLN A 24 -21.42 19.40 -9.77
C GLN A 24 -20.24 19.25 -10.74
N ILE A 25 -19.79 18.03 -11.04
CA ILE A 25 -18.69 17.80 -12.01
C ILE A 25 -19.17 17.60 -13.45
N SER A 26 -20.48 17.76 -13.71
CA SER A 26 -21.10 17.66 -15.05
C SER A 26 -20.88 16.32 -15.79
N VAL A 27 -20.86 15.18 -15.07
CA VAL A 27 -20.69 13.84 -15.68
C VAL A 27 -21.92 12.93 -15.43
N PRO A 28 -22.24 11.99 -16.34
CA PRO A 28 -23.41 11.13 -16.19
C PRO A 28 -23.26 10.11 -15.05
N SER A 29 -24.31 9.96 -14.25
CA SER A 29 -24.34 9.01 -13.12
C SER A 29 -24.17 7.55 -13.59
N PRO A 30 -23.45 6.70 -12.84
CA PRO A 30 -22.77 5.50 -13.34
C PRO A 30 -23.72 4.40 -13.82
N ARG A 31 -23.14 3.49 -14.61
CA ARG A 31 -23.75 2.23 -15.08
C ARG A 31 -23.24 0.99 -14.32
N CYS A 32 -22.23 1.15 -13.47
CA CYS A 32 -21.58 0.07 -12.72
C CYS A 32 -21.74 0.31 -11.20
N CYS A 33 -22.00 -0.76 -10.44
CA CYS A 33 -21.91 -0.77 -8.98
C CYS A 33 -20.46 -0.51 -8.51
N PRO A 34 -20.24 -0.14 -7.23
CA PRO A 34 -18.91 0.15 -6.69
C PRO A 34 -17.88 -0.95 -6.94
N ASP A 35 -18.23 -2.22 -6.70
CA ASP A 35 -17.30 -3.34 -6.79
C ASP A 35 -16.80 -3.57 -8.23
N CYS A 36 -17.70 -3.43 -9.21
CA CYS A 36 -17.36 -3.47 -10.63
C CYS A 36 -16.46 -2.30 -11.06
N ARG A 37 -16.49 -1.17 -10.34
CA ARG A 37 -15.58 -0.05 -10.59
C ARG A 37 -14.24 -0.29 -9.88
N LEU A 38 -14.23 -0.84 -8.67
CA LEU A 38 -13.01 -1.16 -7.93
C LEU A 38 -12.18 -2.23 -8.66
N MET A 39 -12.80 -3.34 -9.09
CA MET A 39 -12.11 -4.38 -9.86
C MET A 39 -11.45 -3.83 -11.13
N ARG A 40 -12.15 -2.95 -11.86
CA ARG A 40 -11.59 -2.29 -13.05
C ARG A 40 -10.36 -1.42 -12.76
N ARG A 41 -10.29 -0.78 -11.59
CA ARG A 41 -9.15 0.07 -11.20
C ARG A 41 -7.98 -0.74 -10.66
N LEU A 42 -8.25 -1.86 -9.99
CA LEU A 42 -7.21 -2.79 -9.52
C LEU A 42 -6.57 -3.60 -10.67
N ASN A 43 -7.30 -3.88 -11.75
CA ASN A 43 -6.76 -4.58 -12.92
C ASN A 43 -5.57 -3.85 -13.59
N GLU A 44 -5.52 -2.51 -13.51
CA GLU A 44 -4.43 -1.71 -14.09
C GLU A 44 -3.17 -1.69 -13.20
N ARG A 45 -3.25 -2.19 -11.95
CA ARG A 45 -2.26 -1.94 -10.89
C ARG A 45 -1.66 -3.23 -10.32
N ASN A 46 -0.59 -3.72 -10.94
CA ASN A 46 0.22 -4.82 -10.41
C ASN A 46 1.52 -4.28 -9.77
N THR A 47 1.63 -4.34 -8.45
CA THR A 47 2.80 -3.84 -7.71
C THR A 47 3.79 -4.95 -7.31
N LEU A 48 3.30 -6.17 -7.06
CA LEU A 48 4.08 -7.27 -6.46
C LEU A 48 4.49 -8.39 -7.43
N THR A 49 3.76 -8.64 -8.52
CA THR A 49 4.04 -9.79 -9.40
C THR A 49 4.97 -9.38 -10.52
N LEU A 50 6.26 -9.68 -10.37
CA LEU A 50 7.32 -9.19 -11.26
C LEU A 50 7.88 -10.32 -12.15
N TYR A 51 7.83 -10.09 -13.47
CA TYR A 51 8.28 -11.01 -14.51
C TYR A 51 9.60 -10.54 -15.12
N LYS A 52 10.53 -11.47 -15.38
CA LYS A 52 11.65 -11.20 -16.28
C LYS A 52 11.15 -11.09 -17.72
N ARG A 53 11.46 -9.98 -18.39
CA ARG A 53 11.24 -9.79 -19.83
C ARG A 53 12.40 -9.00 -20.45
N LYS A 54 12.39 -8.85 -21.77
CA LYS A 54 13.23 -7.86 -22.44
C LYS A 54 12.49 -6.53 -22.54
N CYS A 55 13.24 -5.44 -22.51
CA CYS A 55 12.80 -4.15 -23.03
C CYS A 55 12.60 -4.28 -24.54
N ASP A 56 11.44 -3.92 -25.05
CA ASP A 56 11.11 -4.11 -26.48
C ASP A 56 11.77 -3.05 -27.40
N LEU A 57 12.34 -1.99 -26.83
CA LEU A 57 13.19 -1.02 -27.56
C LEU A 57 14.66 -1.45 -27.60
N THR A 58 15.24 -1.81 -26.45
CA THR A 58 16.70 -1.99 -26.29
C THR A 58 17.17 -3.44 -26.19
N GLY A 59 16.25 -4.40 -26.02
CA GLY A 59 16.54 -5.82 -25.88
C GLY A 59 17.17 -6.25 -24.54
N VAL A 60 17.43 -5.31 -23.63
CA VAL A 60 18.00 -5.54 -22.29
C VAL A 60 17.01 -6.30 -21.41
N GLU A 61 17.48 -7.26 -20.60
CA GLU A 61 16.63 -7.95 -19.63
C GLU A 61 16.32 -7.06 -18.43
N VAL A 62 15.04 -6.93 -18.11
CA VAL A 62 14.51 -6.19 -16.96
C VAL A 62 13.43 -7.01 -16.24
N ILE A 63 13.11 -6.63 -15.01
CA ILE A 63 11.84 -7.05 -14.39
C ILE A 63 10.71 -6.12 -14.81
N SER A 64 9.47 -6.61 -14.78
CA SER A 64 8.28 -5.82 -15.11
C SER A 64 7.00 -6.39 -14.52
N PRO A 65 5.97 -5.58 -14.18
CA PRO A 65 4.66 -6.09 -13.81
C PRO A 65 3.87 -6.66 -15.01
N TYR A 66 4.37 -6.53 -16.24
CA TYR A 66 3.74 -7.04 -17.46
C TYR A 66 4.39 -8.33 -17.95
N HIS A 67 3.62 -9.42 -18.00
CA HIS A 67 4.10 -10.70 -18.54
C HIS A 67 4.50 -10.56 -20.03
N LYS A 68 5.43 -11.40 -20.50
CA LYS A 68 5.93 -11.46 -21.89
C LYS A 68 4.86 -11.72 -22.96
N GLU A 69 3.62 -12.04 -22.57
CA GLU A 69 2.49 -12.36 -23.45
C GLU A 69 1.47 -11.20 -23.57
N HIS A 70 1.73 -10.05 -22.92
CA HIS A 70 1.00 -8.81 -23.21
C HIS A 70 1.27 -8.36 -24.66
N GLN A 71 0.24 -7.82 -25.32
CA GLN A 71 0.30 -7.45 -26.74
C GLN A 71 1.08 -6.15 -27.00
N PHE A 72 1.10 -5.24 -26.02
CA PHE A 72 1.79 -3.96 -26.10
C PHE A 72 3.31 -4.08 -25.84
N PRO A 73 4.14 -3.22 -26.48
CA PRO A 73 5.56 -3.11 -26.15
C PRO A 73 5.77 -2.62 -24.71
N VAL A 74 6.87 -3.02 -24.07
CA VAL A 74 7.24 -2.55 -22.73
C VAL A 74 8.70 -2.11 -22.71
N TYR A 75 8.94 -0.87 -22.30
CA TYR A 75 10.27 -0.25 -22.29
C TYR A 75 10.85 -0.21 -20.87
N SER A 76 12.16 -0.39 -20.70
CA SER A 76 12.81 -0.19 -19.39
C SER A 76 12.63 1.25 -18.90
N PRO A 77 12.73 1.55 -17.59
CA PRO A 77 12.63 2.92 -17.10
C PRO A 77 13.57 3.90 -17.82
N ASP A 78 14.81 3.48 -18.07
CA ASP A 78 15.80 4.29 -18.78
C ASP A 78 15.41 4.54 -20.25
N ALA A 79 14.86 3.53 -20.93
CA ALA A 79 14.39 3.65 -22.32
C ALA A 79 13.11 4.50 -22.42
N TRP A 80 12.19 4.34 -21.45
CA TRP A 80 10.95 5.10 -21.37
C TRP A 80 11.19 6.61 -21.23
N TRP A 81 12.19 7.00 -20.41
CA TRP A 81 12.59 8.40 -20.22
C TRP A 81 13.74 8.86 -21.13
N SER A 82 14.02 8.14 -22.23
CA SER A 82 15.03 8.52 -23.24
C SER A 82 14.43 9.22 -24.44
N ASP A 83 15.26 9.95 -25.19
CA ASP A 83 14.92 10.55 -26.48
C ASP A 83 14.87 9.52 -27.64
N ASP A 84 15.09 8.22 -27.39
CA ASP A 84 15.16 7.17 -28.42
C ASP A 84 13.79 6.75 -28.98
N TRP A 85 12.68 7.31 -28.48
CA TRP A 85 11.32 7.07 -28.98
C TRP A 85 10.42 8.30 -28.89
N ASP A 86 9.44 8.40 -29.80
CA ASP A 86 8.44 9.47 -29.84
C ASP A 86 7.03 8.89 -29.58
N PRO A 87 6.32 9.28 -28.50
CA PRO A 87 4.94 8.84 -28.27
C PRO A 87 3.96 9.33 -29.35
N MET A 88 4.26 10.43 -30.06
CA MET A 88 3.41 10.97 -31.12
C MET A 88 3.43 10.11 -32.40
N TYR A 89 4.44 9.25 -32.58
CA TYR A 89 4.51 8.29 -33.69
C TYR A 89 3.30 7.33 -33.74
N TYR A 90 2.69 7.06 -32.59
CA TYR A 90 1.51 6.20 -32.47
C TYR A 90 0.18 6.95 -32.69
N GLY A 91 0.23 8.27 -32.93
CA GLY A 91 -0.95 9.10 -33.19
C GLY A 91 -1.73 8.65 -34.43
N ARG A 92 -3.06 8.70 -34.34
CA ARG A 92 -4.00 8.31 -35.41
C ARG A 92 -5.21 9.23 -35.40
N ASP A 93 -5.76 9.52 -36.58
CA ASP A 93 -7.06 10.17 -36.71
C ASP A 93 -8.18 9.25 -36.20
N PHE A 94 -9.23 9.84 -35.62
CA PHE A 94 -10.40 9.09 -35.14
C PHE A 94 -11.38 8.80 -36.29
N ASP A 95 -11.63 7.51 -36.53
CA ASP A 95 -12.61 7.05 -37.51
C ASP A 95 -14.00 6.97 -36.89
N SER A 96 -14.86 7.93 -37.23
CA SER A 96 -16.26 7.98 -36.76
C SER A 96 -17.17 6.88 -37.35
N SER A 97 -16.71 6.10 -38.32
CA SER A 97 -17.46 4.94 -38.84
C SER A 97 -17.29 3.68 -37.98
N ARG A 98 -16.29 3.66 -37.08
CA ARG A 98 -15.93 2.51 -36.24
C ARG A 98 -16.23 2.74 -34.75
N PRO A 99 -16.46 1.68 -33.96
CA PRO A 99 -16.56 1.80 -32.50
C PRO A 99 -15.28 2.37 -31.88
N PHE A 100 -15.43 3.32 -30.95
CA PHE A 100 -14.30 3.97 -30.26
C PHE A 100 -13.41 2.97 -29.51
N PHE A 101 -13.99 2.03 -28.75
CA PHE A 101 -13.22 1.12 -27.91
C PHE A 101 -12.39 0.09 -28.68
N GLU A 102 -12.75 -0.22 -29.94
CA GLU A 102 -11.91 -1.04 -30.81
C GLU A 102 -10.65 -0.28 -31.23
N GLN A 103 -10.82 0.95 -31.74
CA GLN A 103 -9.72 1.84 -32.12
C GLN A 103 -8.79 2.15 -30.93
N PHE A 104 -9.38 2.31 -29.74
CA PHE A 104 -8.62 2.55 -28.51
C PHE A 104 -7.83 1.30 -28.07
N ALA A 105 -8.39 0.09 -28.18
CA ALA A 105 -7.64 -1.15 -27.94
C ALA A 105 -6.52 -1.36 -28.99
N GLU A 106 -6.78 -1.05 -30.26
CA GLU A 106 -5.77 -1.06 -31.33
C GLU A 106 -4.65 -0.03 -31.15
N LEU A 107 -4.88 1.01 -30.34
CA LEU A 107 -3.88 2.00 -29.96
C LEU A 107 -3.09 1.53 -28.73
N LEU A 108 -3.78 1.12 -27.66
CA LEU A 108 -3.16 0.57 -26.44
C LEU A 108 -2.24 -0.61 -26.76
N ASN A 109 -2.63 -1.49 -27.69
CA ASN A 109 -1.83 -2.66 -28.08
C ASN A 109 -0.57 -2.33 -28.92
N VAL A 110 -0.33 -1.07 -29.30
CA VAL A 110 0.91 -0.66 -29.99
C VAL A 110 1.71 0.40 -29.24
N VAL A 111 1.06 1.24 -28.43
CA VAL A 111 1.73 2.24 -27.60
C VAL A 111 2.56 1.51 -26.54
N PRO A 112 3.84 1.87 -26.34
CA PRO A 112 4.66 1.27 -25.28
C PRO A 112 4.11 1.54 -23.88
N HIS A 113 4.42 0.66 -22.94
CA HIS A 113 4.18 0.84 -21.51
C HIS A 113 5.50 0.91 -20.72
N GLN A 114 5.54 1.68 -19.63
CA GLN A 114 6.71 1.76 -18.74
C GLN A 114 6.91 0.43 -17.98
N GLY A 115 8.12 -0.12 -18.06
CA GLY A 115 8.44 -1.47 -17.60
C GLY A 115 8.58 -1.65 -16.10
N GLN A 116 8.98 -0.62 -15.35
CA GLN A 116 8.91 -0.58 -13.89
C GLN A 116 8.50 0.83 -13.48
N PHE A 117 7.58 0.97 -12.52
CA PHE A 117 7.15 2.27 -12.03
C PHE A 117 8.16 2.81 -11.01
N VAL A 118 9.32 3.25 -11.48
CA VAL A 118 10.40 3.78 -10.63
C VAL A 118 10.85 5.17 -11.07
N ILE A 119 11.31 5.99 -10.12
CA ILE A 119 11.86 7.31 -10.40
C ILE A 119 13.33 7.16 -10.85
N GLY A 120 13.55 7.31 -12.17
CA GLY A 120 14.88 7.23 -12.78
C GLY A 120 15.90 8.16 -12.12
N GLY A 121 17.17 7.75 -12.09
CA GLY A 121 18.25 8.48 -11.43
C GLY A 121 18.24 8.48 -9.89
N THR A 122 17.13 8.07 -9.24
CA THR A 122 17.03 7.95 -7.77
C THR A 122 17.26 6.53 -7.24
N MET A 123 17.48 5.56 -8.14
CA MET A 123 17.75 4.16 -7.82
C MET A 123 19.27 3.89 -7.75
N GLN A 124 19.77 3.44 -6.59
CA GLN A 124 21.15 2.98 -6.43
C GLN A 124 21.17 1.52 -5.97
N ASN A 125 21.65 0.59 -6.81
CA ASN A 125 21.72 -0.84 -6.46
C ASN A 125 20.36 -1.44 -6.05
N SER A 126 19.28 -0.98 -6.68
CA SER A 126 17.88 -1.27 -6.30
C SER A 126 17.05 -1.81 -7.48
N ASN A 127 17.63 -2.70 -8.30
CA ASN A 127 17.06 -3.05 -9.61
C ASN A 127 15.79 -3.92 -9.53
N TYR A 128 15.52 -4.55 -8.38
CA TYR A 128 14.43 -5.50 -8.16
C TYR A 128 13.28 -4.89 -7.35
N VAL A 129 12.79 -3.73 -7.78
CA VAL A 129 11.76 -2.92 -7.09
C VAL A 129 10.71 -2.40 -8.09
N ASN A 130 9.56 -1.95 -7.59
CA ASN A 130 8.46 -1.42 -8.41
C ASN A 130 7.57 -0.45 -7.61
N CYS A 131 6.97 0.55 -8.26
CA CYS A 131 6.23 1.64 -7.62
C CYS A 131 7.07 2.34 -6.53
N ALA A 132 8.25 2.88 -6.89
CA ALA A 132 9.23 3.32 -5.89
C ALA A 132 10.20 4.44 -6.32
N GLY A 133 10.64 5.25 -5.35
CA GLY A 133 11.60 6.35 -5.51
C GLY A 133 12.67 6.39 -4.41
N TYR A 134 13.83 6.98 -4.71
CA TYR A 134 14.90 7.26 -3.75
C TYR A 134 15.36 6.01 -2.96
N LEU A 135 15.70 4.93 -3.67
CA LEU A 135 16.03 3.63 -3.08
C LEU A 135 17.50 3.25 -3.24
N LYS A 136 18.14 2.86 -2.13
CA LYS A 136 19.54 2.45 -2.07
C LYS A 136 19.70 1.04 -1.48
N ASN A 137 20.35 0.13 -2.22
CA ASN A 137 20.55 -1.27 -1.86
C ASN A 137 19.24 -2.06 -1.59
N CYS A 138 18.13 -1.68 -2.23
CA CYS A 138 16.83 -2.27 -1.94
C CYS A 138 16.47 -3.46 -2.85
N TYR A 139 15.85 -4.49 -2.29
CA TYR A 139 15.56 -5.73 -3.04
C TYR A 139 14.18 -6.32 -2.71
N LEU A 140 13.37 -6.55 -3.75
CA LEU A 140 11.98 -7.02 -3.66
C LEU A 140 11.14 -6.20 -2.67
N ILE A 141 11.24 -4.87 -2.79
CA ILE A 141 10.32 -3.94 -2.14
C ILE A 141 9.43 -3.23 -3.18
N ALA A 142 8.19 -2.91 -2.79
CA ALA A 142 7.24 -2.23 -3.67
C ALA A 142 6.38 -1.18 -2.94
N GLU A 143 5.87 -0.19 -3.69
CA GLU A 143 5.08 0.93 -3.14
C GLU A 143 5.86 1.68 -2.04
N ALA A 144 7.11 2.09 -2.32
CA ALA A 144 8.09 2.42 -1.30
C ALA A 144 8.99 3.61 -1.70
N ASP A 145 9.23 4.54 -0.78
CA ASP A 145 10.03 5.75 -1.04
C ASP A 145 11.03 6.05 0.08
N TYR A 146 12.21 6.56 -0.31
CA TYR A 146 13.30 6.96 0.59
C TYR A 146 13.72 5.82 1.52
N ASN A 147 14.26 4.74 0.97
CA ASN A 147 14.78 3.65 1.77
C ASN A 147 16.24 3.31 1.45
N GLU A 148 17.00 2.97 2.49
CA GLU A 148 18.32 2.37 2.40
C GLU A 148 18.27 0.96 3.00
N ASP A 149 19.07 0.02 2.50
CA ASP A 149 19.27 -1.34 3.04
C ASP A 149 17.96 -2.07 3.45
N CYS A 150 16.90 -1.91 2.63
CA CYS A 150 15.57 -2.49 2.85
C CYS A 150 15.26 -3.66 1.89
N TYR A 151 14.81 -4.79 2.45
CA TYR A 151 14.65 -6.06 1.73
C TYR A 151 13.27 -6.69 2.00
N TYR A 152 12.65 -7.29 0.97
CA TYR A 152 11.42 -8.07 1.06
C TYR A 152 10.26 -7.32 1.78
N GLY A 153 9.49 -6.51 1.06
CA GLY A 153 8.44 -5.74 1.73
C GLY A 153 7.57 -4.87 0.83
N ASN A 154 6.62 -4.17 1.45
CA ASN A 154 5.79 -3.20 0.74
C ASN A 154 5.37 -2.02 1.62
N ARG A 155 5.16 -0.83 1.03
CA ARG A 155 4.73 0.37 1.76
C ARG A 155 5.72 0.74 2.86
N LEU A 156 6.93 1.05 2.39
CA LEU A 156 8.08 1.43 3.20
C LEU A 156 8.40 2.89 2.89
N PHE A 157 8.13 3.80 3.82
CA PHE A 157 8.39 5.24 3.65
C PHE A 157 9.38 5.74 4.72
N HIS A 158 10.50 6.32 4.28
CA HIS A 158 11.57 6.83 5.15
C HIS A 158 12.12 5.77 6.14
N ASN A 159 12.84 4.75 5.65
CA ASN A 159 13.35 3.63 6.46
C ASN A 159 14.80 3.26 6.13
N THR A 160 15.66 3.02 7.13
CA THR A 160 17.12 2.82 6.93
C THR A 160 17.60 1.36 6.88
N THR A 161 16.88 0.42 7.50
CA THR A 161 17.23 -1.02 7.49
C THR A 161 16.03 -1.86 7.94
N LEU A 162 15.25 -2.39 7.00
CA LEU A 162 14.09 -3.26 7.26
C LEU A 162 14.19 -4.56 6.47
N VAL A 163 13.70 -5.66 7.04
CA VAL A 163 13.61 -6.96 6.37
C VAL A 163 12.26 -7.64 6.69
N ASP A 164 11.57 -8.16 5.67
CA ASP A 164 10.26 -8.83 5.79
C ASP A 164 9.15 -7.93 6.39
N CYS A 165 9.08 -6.67 5.95
CA CYS A 165 8.21 -5.63 6.54
C CYS A 165 7.09 -5.13 5.60
N SER A 166 5.93 -4.79 6.17
CA SER A 166 4.74 -4.30 5.43
C SER A 166 4.08 -3.14 6.17
N ASN A 167 3.76 -2.04 5.46
CA ASN A 167 3.14 -0.84 6.04
C ASN A 167 4.01 -0.25 7.18
N CYS A 168 5.26 0.10 6.89
CA CYS A 168 6.24 0.61 7.85
C CYS A 168 6.73 2.02 7.47
N TYR A 169 6.64 2.95 8.41
CA TYR A 169 6.80 4.38 8.16
C TYR A 169 7.70 5.01 9.24
N GLU A 170 8.79 5.69 8.84
CA GLU A 170 9.77 6.25 9.78
C GLU A 170 10.39 5.20 10.73
N ASP A 171 10.50 3.94 10.30
CA ASP A 171 10.97 2.80 11.10
C ASP A 171 12.46 2.46 10.81
N GLU A 172 13.17 1.92 11.80
CA GLU A 172 14.60 1.60 11.69
C GLU A 172 14.97 0.29 12.41
N LEU A 173 15.81 -0.55 11.79
CA LEU A 173 16.29 -1.84 12.31
C LEU A 173 15.17 -2.87 12.64
N CYS A 174 14.05 -2.80 11.90
CA CYS A 174 12.87 -3.62 12.13
C CYS A 174 12.86 -4.92 11.28
N TYR A 175 12.29 -6.00 11.82
CA TYR A 175 12.26 -7.33 11.17
C TYR A 175 10.91 -8.04 11.39
N GLU A 176 10.29 -8.57 10.33
CA GLU A 176 8.94 -9.17 10.39
C GLU A 176 7.92 -8.22 11.08
N CYS A 177 7.78 -6.99 10.56
CA CYS A 177 6.90 -5.97 11.13
C CYS A 177 5.74 -5.60 10.19
N ILE A 178 4.56 -5.38 10.77
CA ILE A 178 3.32 -5.05 10.05
C ILE A 178 2.67 -3.82 10.70
N ASP A 179 2.28 -2.82 9.90
CA ASP A 179 1.59 -1.61 10.38
C ASP A 179 2.34 -0.92 11.53
N CYS A 180 3.61 -0.57 11.30
CA CYS A 180 4.46 0.11 12.26
C CYS A 180 4.74 1.57 11.86
N LEU A 181 4.97 2.43 12.86
CA LEU A 181 5.20 3.86 12.68
C LEU A 181 6.19 4.39 13.73
N GLN A 182 7.25 5.06 13.29
CA GLN A 182 8.25 5.72 14.16
C GLN A 182 8.87 4.76 15.19
N CYS A 183 9.11 3.50 14.81
CA CYS A 183 9.58 2.43 15.67
C CYS A 183 11.04 2.03 15.37
N HIS A 184 11.81 1.70 16.42
CA HIS A 184 13.25 1.37 16.30
C HIS A 184 13.58 0.01 16.92
N SER A 185 14.23 -0.88 16.16
CA SER A 185 14.62 -2.22 16.62
C SER A 185 13.44 -3.05 17.15
N LEU A 186 12.32 -3.05 16.41
CA LEU A 186 11.21 -3.99 16.65
C LEU A 186 11.41 -5.29 15.87
N LYS A 187 10.90 -6.40 16.42
CA LYS A 187 10.84 -7.68 15.71
C LYS A 187 9.48 -8.35 15.87
N PHE A 188 8.98 -9.01 14.83
CA PHE A 188 7.78 -9.86 14.88
C PHE A 188 6.54 -9.11 15.42
N SER A 189 6.34 -7.85 15.03
CA SER A 189 5.44 -6.92 15.73
C SER A 189 4.41 -6.26 14.79
N GLU A 190 3.18 -6.08 15.29
CA GLU A 190 2.02 -5.60 14.53
C GLU A 190 1.40 -4.33 15.15
N TYR A 191 0.91 -3.41 14.31
CA TYR A 191 0.10 -2.25 14.73
C TYR A 191 0.75 -1.41 15.84
N CYS A 192 2.05 -1.09 15.70
CA CYS A 192 2.84 -0.45 16.76
C CYS A 192 3.27 0.98 16.37
N GLN A 193 3.28 1.89 17.35
CA GLN A 193 3.69 3.29 17.12
C GLN A 193 4.69 3.76 18.18
N THR A 194 5.75 4.47 17.80
CA THR A 194 6.76 5.04 18.74
C THR A 194 7.40 4.01 19.69
N CYS A 195 7.39 2.73 19.35
CA CYS A 195 7.93 1.64 20.17
C CYS A 195 9.40 1.36 19.84
N SER A 196 10.17 0.84 20.79
CA SER A 196 11.58 0.49 20.54
C SER A 196 12.09 -0.73 21.30
N ASP A 197 13.17 -1.33 20.81
CA ASP A 197 13.95 -2.39 21.48
C ASP A 197 13.07 -3.52 22.02
N SER A 198 12.16 -4.05 21.19
CA SER A 198 11.06 -4.93 21.63
C SER A 198 10.71 -6.01 20.61
N LEU A 199 10.11 -7.11 21.08
CA LEU A 199 9.76 -8.26 20.24
C LEU A 199 8.31 -8.71 20.51
N PHE A 200 7.62 -9.18 19.47
CA PHE A 200 6.25 -9.70 19.61
C PHE A 200 5.31 -8.68 20.28
N LEU A 201 5.23 -7.47 19.72
CA LEU A 201 4.27 -6.44 20.15
C LEU A 201 3.03 -6.43 19.26
N LYS A 202 1.87 -6.10 19.83
CA LYS A 202 0.61 -5.92 19.09
C LYS A 202 -0.19 -4.75 19.62
N ASN A 203 -0.63 -3.80 18.78
CA ASN A 203 -1.39 -2.61 19.24
C ASN A 203 -0.66 -1.80 20.34
N CYS A 204 0.68 -1.73 20.33
CA CYS A 204 1.46 -1.09 21.38
C CYS A 204 1.94 0.31 20.97
N ILE A 205 1.93 1.26 21.92
CA ILE A 205 2.32 2.65 21.66
C ILE A 205 3.31 3.14 22.72
N GLY A 206 4.46 3.67 22.32
CA GLY A 206 5.47 4.20 23.24
C GLY A 206 6.08 3.13 24.16
N CYS A 207 6.16 1.88 23.71
CA CYS A 207 6.66 0.77 24.53
C CYS A 207 8.14 0.46 24.25
N LYS A 208 8.93 0.21 25.30
CA LYS A 208 10.39 0.00 25.19
C LYS A 208 10.91 -1.15 26.06
N ASN A 209 11.73 -2.06 25.53
CA ASN A 209 12.11 -3.29 26.24
C ASN A 209 10.86 -4.10 26.66
N CYS A 210 10.03 -4.47 25.69
CA CYS A 210 8.79 -5.22 25.91
C CYS A 210 8.78 -6.51 25.06
N ILE A 211 8.20 -7.60 25.57
CA ILE A 211 8.16 -8.91 24.91
C ILE A 211 6.76 -9.53 25.00
N GLY A 212 6.15 -9.90 23.86
CA GLY A 212 4.85 -10.59 23.85
C GLY A 212 3.71 -9.72 24.38
N CYS A 213 3.77 -8.41 24.17
CA CYS A 213 2.89 -7.43 24.82
C CYS A 213 1.82 -6.90 23.86
N ILE A 214 0.60 -6.71 24.36
CA ILE A 214 -0.55 -6.25 23.58
C ILE A 214 -1.35 -5.14 24.28
N ASN A 215 -1.81 -4.16 23.49
CA ASN A 215 -2.59 -2.99 23.90
C ASN A 215 -1.91 -2.11 24.97
N GLN A 216 -0.57 -2.12 25.07
CA GLN A 216 0.15 -1.35 26.07
C GLN A 216 0.45 0.07 25.57
N ARG A 217 0.33 1.07 26.45
CA ARG A 217 0.73 2.46 26.17
C ARG A 217 1.74 2.96 27.21
N GLN A 218 2.86 3.52 26.73
CA GLN A 218 3.94 4.13 27.54
C GLN A 218 4.48 3.20 28.64
N LYS A 219 4.97 2.02 28.24
CA LYS A 219 5.46 0.96 29.14
C LYS A 219 6.89 0.52 28.84
N GLN A 220 7.58 0.01 29.85
CA GLN A 220 8.91 -0.54 29.70
C GLN A 220 9.15 -1.74 30.61
N PHE A 221 10.04 -2.65 30.21
CA PHE A 221 10.38 -3.87 30.95
C PHE A 221 9.15 -4.76 31.24
N MET A 222 8.34 -5.01 30.20
CA MET A 222 7.16 -5.88 30.29
C MET A 222 7.34 -7.19 29.51
N ILE A 223 6.80 -8.28 30.04
CA ILE A 223 6.75 -9.59 29.37
C ILE A 223 5.33 -10.18 29.51
N PHE A 224 4.65 -10.46 28.40
CA PHE A 224 3.25 -10.93 28.35
C PHE A 224 2.29 -10.09 29.22
N ASN A 225 2.30 -8.77 29.00
CA ASN A 225 1.60 -7.73 29.77
C ASN A 225 1.85 -7.73 31.29
N LYS A 226 2.91 -8.38 31.78
CA LYS A 226 3.35 -8.29 33.18
C LYS A 226 4.51 -7.33 33.29
N GLN A 227 4.36 -6.31 34.13
CA GLN A 227 5.42 -5.38 34.50
C GLN A 227 6.47 -6.10 35.33
N LEU A 228 7.75 -5.96 34.98
CA LEU A 228 8.89 -6.47 35.73
C LEU A 228 9.78 -5.30 36.19
N THR A 229 10.68 -5.56 37.14
CA THR A 229 11.86 -4.70 37.32
C THR A 229 12.88 -4.99 36.21
N LYS A 230 13.80 -4.04 35.96
CA LYS A 230 14.87 -4.20 34.94
C LYS A 230 15.71 -5.46 35.16
N ASN A 231 15.99 -5.84 36.41
CA ASN A 231 16.81 -7.01 36.73
C ASN A 231 16.06 -8.32 36.44
N GLU A 232 14.76 -8.38 36.76
CA GLU A 232 13.91 -9.53 36.44
C GLU A 232 13.67 -9.66 34.93
N TYR A 233 13.51 -8.52 34.24
CA TYR A 233 13.40 -8.48 32.78
C TYR A 233 14.66 -9.02 32.10
N ASN A 234 15.85 -8.52 32.48
CA ASN A 234 17.11 -9.01 31.93
C ASN A 234 17.29 -10.52 32.16
N LYS A 235 17.07 -10.99 33.39
CA LYS A 235 17.13 -12.43 33.71
C LYS A 235 16.15 -13.24 32.84
N ARG A 236 14.94 -12.72 32.60
CA ARG A 236 13.95 -13.38 31.74
C ARG A 236 14.32 -13.36 30.26
N LEU A 237 14.99 -12.31 29.79
CA LEU A 237 15.53 -12.23 28.43
C LEU A 237 16.57 -13.32 28.19
N ASP A 238 17.51 -13.49 29.14
CA ASP A 238 18.51 -14.56 29.12
C ASP A 238 17.85 -15.95 29.14
N GLU A 239 16.87 -16.18 30.03
CA GLU A 239 16.09 -17.43 30.11
C GLU A 239 15.34 -17.76 28.79
N MET A 240 14.96 -16.75 28.01
CA MET A 240 14.19 -16.93 26.76
C MET A 240 15.04 -17.25 25.52
N ASN A 241 16.38 -17.13 25.58
CA ASN A 241 17.31 -17.53 24.50
C ASN A 241 16.94 -16.96 23.10
N LEU A 242 16.50 -15.69 23.05
CA LEU A 242 15.99 -15.03 21.83
C LEU A 242 17.07 -14.74 20.75
N ASN A 243 18.32 -15.11 21.02
CA ASN A 243 19.41 -15.20 20.05
C ASN A 243 19.42 -16.53 19.26
N THR A 244 18.45 -17.43 19.50
CA THR A 244 18.32 -18.73 18.83
C THR A 244 16.96 -18.84 18.13
N ASN A 245 16.92 -19.54 16.99
CA ASN A 245 15.66 -19.79 16.27
C ASN A 245 14.64 -20.54 17.15
N GLU A 246 15.07 -21.53 17.93
CA GLU A 246 14.20 -22.27 18.86
C GLU A 246 13.61 -21.36 19.96
N GLY A 247 14.39 -20.40 20.48
CA GLY A 247 13.92 -19.40 21.44
C GLY A 247 12.92 -18.42 20.83
N ILE A 248 13.19 -17.94 19.60
CA ILE A 248 12.27 -17.10 18.82
C ILE A 248 10.93 -17.82 18.59
N GLU A 249 10.92 -19.05 18.08
CA GLU A 249 9.68 -19.76 17.77
C GLU A 249 8.87 -20.14 19.03
N LYS A 250 9.55 -20.48 20.14
CA LYS A 250 8.89 -20.64 21.44
C LYS A 250 8.27 -19.34 21.96
N ALA A 251 8.90 -18.20 21.71
CA ALA A 251 8.39 -16.89 22.12
C ALA A 251 7.24 -16.41 21.21
N ARG A 252 7.35 -16.60 19.89
CA ARG A 252 6.32 -16.30 18.88
C ARG A 252 5.03 -17.02 19.20
N LYS A 253 5.06 -18.35 19.22
CA LYS A 253 3.90 -19.20 19.54
C LYS A 253 3.23 -18.80 20.85
N LYS A 254 4.01 -18.47 21.87
CA LYS A 254 3.50 -18.04 23.18
C LYS A 254 2.89 -16.63 23.16
N ALA A 255 3.39 -15.74 22.32
CA ALA A 255 2.77 -14.44 22.07
C ALA A 255 1.43 -14.62 21.34
N ASP A 256 1.37 -15.48 20.31
CA ASP A 256 0.14 -15.79 19.58
C ASP A 256 -0.94 -16.39 20.51
N GLU A 257 -0.58 -17.44 21.27
CA GLU A 257 -1.43 -18.04 22.30
C GLU A 257 -1.89 -17.01 23.34
N PHE A 258 -1.01 -16.08 23.74
CA PHE A 258 -1.35 -15.01 24.67
C PHE A 258 -2.31 -13.99 24.06
N PHE A 259 -2.08 -13.51 22.83
CA PHE A 259 -2.90 -12.50 22.15
C PHE A 259 -4.35 -12.97 21.97
N LEU A 260 -4.57 -14.27 21.72
CA LEU A 260 -5.91 -14.87 21.67
C LEU A 260 -6.69 -14.76 23.00
N THR A 261 -6.01 -14.57 24.14
CA THR A 261 -6.65 -14.34 25.46
C THR A 261 -6.94 -12.86 25.77
N GLN A 262 -6.46 -11.94 24.93
CA GLN A 262 -6.50 -10.50 25.22
C GLN A 262 -7.53 -9.79 24.33
N PRO A 263 -8.15 -8.68 24.78
CA PRO A 263 -9.11 -7.94 23.98
C PRO A 263 -8.50 -7.47 22.65
N GLN A 264 -9.12 -7.83 21.53
CA GLN A 264 -8.69 -7.38 20.21
C GLN A 264 -9.41 -6.07 19.84
N LYS A 265 -8.67 -5.09 19.31
CA LYS A 265 -9.24 -3.82 18.82
C LYS A 265 -9.97 -4.10 17.50
N PRO A 266 -11.28 -3.81 17.37
CA PRO A 266 -12.05 -4.24 16.21
C PRO A 266 -11.80 -3.40 14.94
N LEU A 267 -11.26 -2.18 15.08
CA LEU A 267 -10.92 -1.26 13.99
C LEU A 267 -9.72 -0.40 14.40
N GLN A 268 -8.79 -0.13 13.48
CA GLN A 268 -7.62 0.74 13.68
C GLN A 268 -7.96 2.21 13.39
N ASN A 269 -8.92 2.77 14.13
CA ASN A 269 -9.44 4.11 13.87
C ASN A 269 -9.25 5.04 15.09
N GLU A 270 -8.84 6.30 14.87
CA GLU A 270 -8.74 7.35 15.91
C GLU A 270 -9.30 8.70 15.37
N HIS A 271 -10.01 9.48 16.20
CA HIS A 271 -10.60 10.80 15.90
C HIS A 271 -11.55 10.94 14.66
N ASN A 272 -12.50 10.03 14.45
CA ASN A 272 -13.39 10.10 13.27
C ASN A 272 -14.85 10.49 13.59
N GLN A 273 -15.50 11.22 12.68
CA GLN A 273 -16.94 11.53 12.73
C GLN A 273 -17.67 11.00 11.49
N ASN A 274 -18.78 10.27 11.66
CA ASN A 274 -19.62 9.75 10.57
C ASN A 274 -18.87 8.93 9.50
N CYS A 275 -17.91 8.08 9.88
CA CYS A 275 -17.09 7.31 8.94
C CYS A 275 -17.25 5.78 9.11
N THR A 276 -17.01 5.02 8.04
CA THR A 276 -16.97 3.53 8.05
C THR A 276 -15.80 3.00 7.20
N GLY A 277 -14.87 2.32 7.87
CA GLY A 277 -13.64 1.75 7.29
C GLY A 277 -12.66 1.32 8.39
N ASN A 278 -11.47 0.86 7.99
CA ASN A 278 -10.34 0.53 8.87
C ASN A 278 -9.15 1.45 8.54
N HIS A 279 -8.20 1.67 9.47
CA HIS A 279 -7.08 2.61 9.31
C HIS A 279 -7.51 4.05 9.01
N LEU A 280 -8.48 4.56 9.79
CA LEU A 280 -9.02 5.93 9.65
C LEU A 280 -8.52 6.86 10.75
N TYR A 281 -7.98 8.02 10.35
CA TYR A 281 -7.45 9.04 11.25
C TYR A 281 -8.04 10.42 10.88
N ASP A 282 -8.46 11.17 11.90
CA ASP A 282 -8.92 12.58 11.81
C ASP A 282 -9.95 12.88 10.69
N SER A 283 -10.79 11.91 10.31
CA SER A 283 -11.66 11.99 9.11
C SER A 283 -13.14 12.25 9.40
N LYS A 284 -13.84 12.86 8.43
CA LYS A 284 -15.27 13.18 8.50
C LYS A 284 -16.04 12.73 7.26
N ASN A 285 -17.25 12.17 7.45
CA ASN A 285 -18.23 11.78 6.42
C ASN A 285 -17.77 10.74 5.34
N SER A 286 -16.92 9.76 5.67
CA SER A 286 -16.31 8.82 4.69
C SER A 286 -16.87 7.39 4.69
N PHE A 287 -17.14 6.79 3.52
CA PHE A 287 -17.68 5.41 3.42
C PHE A 287 -17.00 4.51 2.37
N MET A 288 -16.62 3.28 2.78
CA MET A 288 -15.88 2.28 1.98
C MET A 288 -14.54 2.85 1.47
N CYS A 289 -13.53 2.85 2.33
CA CYS A 289 -12.17 3.30 2.06
C CYS A 289 -11.16 2.29 2.62
N PHE A 290 -9.93 2.32 2.11
CA PHE A 290 -8.79 1.53 2.60
C PHE A 290 -7.54 2.40 2.58
N ASP A 291 -6.72 2.35 3.63
CA ASP A 291 -5.38 2.94 3.76
C ASP A 291 -5.28 4.41 3.26
N CYS A 292 -5.69 5.37 4.10
CA CYS A 292 -5.82 6.78 3.72
C CYS A 292 -5.25 7.78 4.74
N LYS A 293 -5.12 9.05 4.35
CA LYS A 293 -4.90 10.19 5.26
C LYS A 293 -5.57 11.49 4.79
N ASP A 294 -5.93 12.35 5.74
CA ASP A 294 -6.45 13.73 5.61
C ASP A 294 -7.58 13.89 4.57
N LEU A 295 -8.82 13.51 4.95
CA LEU A 295 -10.00 13.46 4.08
C LEU A 295 -11.27 14.15 4.65
N GLU A 296 -12.08 14.72 3.77
CA GLU A 296 -13.50 15.04 4.04
C GLU A 296 -14.40 14.76 2.80
N ASP A 297 -15.65 14.36 3.03
CA ASP A 297 -16.71 14.03 2.04
C ASP A 297 -16.31 13.08 0.88
N CYS A 298 -16.17 11.76 1.16
CA CYS A 298 -15.70 10.74 0.20
C CYS A 298 -16.47 9.40 0.24
N LYS A 299 -16.64 8.71 -0.91
CA LYS A 299 -17.21 7.33 -0.98
C LYS A 299 -16.57 6.40 -2.05
N TYR A 300 -16.44 5.10 -1.72
CA TYR A 300 -16.00 3.98 -2.58
C TYR A 300 -14.53 3.98 -3.06
N CYS A 301 -13.58 4.22 -2.15
CA CYS A 301 -12.15 4.42 -2.39
C CYS A 301 -11.26 3.22 -2.01
N ALA A 302 -10.00 3.21 -2.46
CA ALA A 302 -8.93 2.35 -1.91
C ALA A 302 -7.54 2.99 -2.10
N ARG A 303 -6.71 2.98 -1.04
CA ARG A 303 -5.32 3.48 -0.93
C ARG A 303 -5.18 4.95 -1.33
N VAL A 304 -5.45 5.90 -0.42
CA VAL A 304 -5.64 7.33 -0.77
C VAL A 304 -5.02 8.34 0.20
N PHE A 305 -3.96 8.99 -0.25
CA PHE A 305 -3.31 10.13 0.42
C PHE A 305 -3.20 11.24 -0.64
N SER A 306 -3.83 12.42 -0.52
CA SER A 306 -4.81 12.91 0.49
C SER A 306 -5.80 13.87 -0.20
N VAL A 307 -7.06 13.99 0.23
CA VAL A 307 -8.17 14.48 -0.65
C VAL A 307 -9.38 15.11 0.07
N LYS A 308 -9.87 16.29 -0.38
CA LYS A 308 -11.09 16.94 0.19
C LYS A 308 -12.42 16.70 -0.57
N THR A 309 -12.45 15.77 -1.53
CA THR A 309 -13.68 15.18 -2.09
C THR A 309 -13.32 14.09 -3.10
N SER A 310 -13.96 12.93 -3.03
CA SER A 310 -13.66 11.82 -3.95
C SER A 310 -14.82 10.83 -4.10
N MET A 311 -14.99 10.34 -5.33
CA MET A 311 -15.96 9.32 -5.68
C MET A 311 -15.28 8.27 -6.58
N ASP A 312 -14.62 7.32 -5.91
CA ASP A 312 -13.72 6.29 -6.44
C ASP A 312 -12.31 6.77 -6.85
N TYR A 313 -11.30 6.40 -6.06
CA TYR A 313 -9.87 6.64 -6.33
C TYR A 313 -9.00 5.48 -5.81
N THR A 314 -7.89 5.25 -6.52
CA THR A 314 -6.74 4.39 -6.23
C THR A 314 -5.57 4.90 -7.10
N ALA A 315 -4.27 4.89 -6.75
CA ALA A 315 -3.58 4.91 -5.46
C ALA A 315 -2.08 5.31 -5.61
N TRP A 316 -1.76 6.59 -5.83
CA TRP A 316 -1.46 7.58 -4.77
C TRP A 316 -1.49 9.01 -5.37
N GLY A 317 -1.77 10.09 -4.62
CA GLY A 317 -1.95 11.43 -5.21
C GLY A 317 -1.90 12.58 -4.19
N ASP A 318 -0.69 12.93 -3.75
CA ASP A 318 -0.45 13.83 -2.62
C ASP A 318 -1.14 15.20 -2.78
N LYS A 319 -1.98 15.57 -1.78
CA LYS A 319 -2.70 16.85 -1.65
C LYS A 319 -3.68 17.18 -2.81
N SER A 320 -4.50 16.23 -3.20
CA SER A 320 -5.59 16.37 -4.19
C SER A 320 -6.90 16.96 -3.61
N GLU A 321 -7.87 17.28 -4.46
CA GLU A 321 -9.30 17.46 -4.12
C GLU A 321 -10.21 17.32 -5.37
N LEU A 322 -11.50 16.97 -5.19
CA LEU A 322 -12.53 16.76 -6.25
C LEU A 322 -12.23 15.68 -7.33
N MET A 323 -12.12 14.40 -6.96
CA MET A 323 -11.75 13.29 -7.88
C MET A 323 -12.86 12.25 -8.20
N TYR A 324 -12.79 11.60 -9.37
CA TYR A 324 -13.76 10.56 -9.83
C TYR A 324 -13.13 9.44 -10.70
N GLN A 325 -13.38 8.18 -10.33
CA GLN A 325 -13.00 6.91 -11.02
C GLN A 325 -11.51 6.70 -11.37
N CYS A 326 -10.59 6.99 -10.45
CA CYS A 326 -9.15 6.97 -10.73
C CYS A 326 -8.46 5.63 -10.40
N ALA A 327 -7.52 5.22 -11.25
CA ALA A 327 -6.54 4.14 -11.02
C ALA A 327 -5.11 4.73 -11.14
N CYS A 328 -4.19 4.25 -10.31
CA CYS A 328 -2.80 4.68 -10.17
C CYS A 328 -2.06 3.70 -9.24
#